data_AF-A0A7Y6YW16-F1
#
_entry.id   AF-A0A7Y6YW16-F1
#
_cell.length_a   1.000
_cell.length_b   1.000
_cell.length_c   1.000
_cell.angle_alpha   90.00
_cell.angle_beta   90.00
_cell.angle_gamma   90.00
#
_symmetry.space_group_name_H-M   'P 1'
#
loop_
_entity.id
_entity.type
_entity.pdbx_description
1 polymer ?
#
loop_
_entity_poly.entity_id
_entity_poly.type
_entity_poly.pdbx_seq_one_letter_code
_entity_poly.pdbx_strand_id
1 'polypeptide(L)'
;MFLFRRCSVLSLLIVFTFVLSACQTATAPKWWEVPGTQPTARGPAPSGTFDPTAQPRQGAEIPPWDPSQPTTVQQPDAQVKAEQWMTQYDPRGGIQAARVGLLLPLTGRASKVGQEIMNAAQLALFDFAGPRYELLPYDTKSTPEGAVQAAQYAISDGVSIIIGPLLSQSAKAISPFLQAANVNALAFTNDSTAASENVFVLGVRPEEEVERIINFAALQGSTRFALLTPADEYGIRVRAAFEKAVAANGAEVSKIVQFLAGSDDLPAMIRSMADYDERRQELQKQKRALQGKSDALSRKALERLKLLQTVGDVDFDALLVAAGGSTLQTIAANLPYFDVDPKKVRMLGTSLWDANWVHAEPALLGGWFAAPSAKNKTDFVQQFKAAYGHAPHPLATLAYDSIALSAVLAKENGEADYSRETLTDPAGFLGRNGIFRLHPWGLAERGLAVMQVQSKDFREISPAPNSFAPAIN
;
A
#
# COMPACT_ATOMS: atom_id res chain seq x y z
N MET A 1 -40.95 46.11 -47.83
CA MET A 1 -40.13 45.75 -49.00
C MET A 1 -39.26 44.55 -48.56
N PHE A 2 -39.75 43.30 -48.56
CA PHE A 2 -39.84 42.35 -49.69
C PHE A 2 -38.46 42.14 -50.37
N LEU A 3 -37.86 40.96 -50.60
CA LEU A 3 -38.25 39.54 -50.79
C LEU A 3 -37.05 38.63 -50.43
N PHE A 4 -37.12 37.43 -49.81
CA PHE A 4 -37.70 36.11 -50.16
C PHE A 4 -36.83 35.16 -51.02
N ARG A 5 -36.50 33.97 -50.45
CA ARG A 5 -36.54 32.58 -51.00
C ARG A 5 -35.82 31.64 -49.99
N ARG A 6 -36.44 30.77 -49.18
CA ARG A 6 -37.27 29.55 -49.39
C ARG A 6 -36.67 28.49 -50.33
N CYS A 7 -36.30 27.35 -49.76
CA CYS A 7 -36.63 26.01 -50.29
C CYS A 7 -36.94 25.04 -49.15
N SER A 8 -37.91 24.17 -49.44
CA SER A 8 -38.73 23.37 -48.53
C SER A 8 -38.34 21.89 -48.53
N VAL A 9 -38.55 21.25 -47.37
CA VAL A 9 -39.25 19.96 -47.12
C VAL A 9 -38.88 18.74 -47.98
N LEU A 10 -38.43 17.67 -47.33
CA LEU A 10 -39.01 16.34 -47.58
C LEU A 10 -38.96 15.44 -46.34
N SER A 11 -40.16 15.05 -45.90
CA SER A 11 -40.44 14.01 -44.92
C SER A 11 -40.14 12.62 -45.49
N LEU A 12 -39.66 11.69 -44.65
CA LEU A 12 -39.94 10.27 -44.87
C LEU A 12 -40.15 9.56 -43.53
N LEU A 13 -41.42 9.24 -43.26
CA LEU A 13 -41.86 8.24 -42.29
C LEU A 13 -41.40 6.85 -42.78
N ILE A 14 -40.84 6.03 -41.89
CA ILE A 14 -40.97 4.57 -42.00
C ILE A 14 -41.58 4.05 -40.70
N VAL A 15 -42.75 3.45 -40.88
CA VAL A 15 -43.58 2.70 -39.94
C VAL A 15 -42.93 1.34 -39.71
N PHE A 16 -42.84 0.89 -38.46
CA PHE A 16 -42.83 -0.54 -38.15
C PHE A 16 -43.53 -0.79 -36.80
N THR A 17 -44.58 -1.61 -36.84
CA THR A 17 -45.45 -1.95 -35.72
C THR A 17 -45.44 -3.47 -35.53
N PHE A 18 -45.55 -3.90 -34.25
CA PHE A 18 -45.75 -5.26 -33.71
C PHE A 18 -44.52 -6.19 -33.74
N VAL A 19 -44.13 -6.87 -32.64
CA VAL A 19 -44.90 -7.85 -31.85
C VAL A 19 -44.42 -7.94 -30.38
N LEU A 20 -45.35 -8.35 -29.52
CA LEU A 20 -45.27 -8.69 -28.09
C LEU A 20 -44.10 -9.58 -27.62
N SER A 21 -43.83 -9.46 -26.31
CA SER A 21 -43.66 -10.54 -25.30
C SER A 21 -42.33 -10.67 -24.55
N ALA A 22 -42.52 -10.82 -23.24
CA ALA A 22 -41.68 -11.44 -22.21
C ALA A 22 -40.50 -10.63 -21.61
N CYS A 23 -40.75 -10.06 -20.43
CA CYS A 23 -39.73 -9.93 -19.39
C CYS A 23 -39.26 -11.34 -18.98
N GLN A 24 -38.05 -11.72 -19.35
CA GLN A 24 -37.29 -12.76 -18.65
C GLN A 24 -36.09 -12.11 -17.99
N THR A 25 -35.97 -12.32 -16.68
CA THR A 25 -34.79 -12.00 -15.89
C THR A 25 -33.62 -12.84 -16.37
N ALA A 26 -32.58 -12.20 -16.91
CA ALA A 26 -31.35 -12.87 -17.31
C ALA A 26 -30.55 -13.31 -16.07
N THR A 27 -30.61 -14.58 -15.74
CA THR A 27 -29.65 -15.27 -14.87
C THR A 27 -28.29 -15.38 -15.58
N ALA A 28 -27.21 -15.09 -14.86
CA ALA A 28 -25.84 -15.31 -15.34
C ALA A 28 -25.59 -16.80 -15.70
N PRO A 29 -24.77 -17.09 -16.74
CA PRO A 29 -24.54 -18.45 -17.19
C PRO A 29 -23.76 -19.27 -16.17
N LYS A 30 -24.04 -20.57 -16.12
CA LYS A 30 -23.30 -21.52 -15.26
C LYS A 30 -21.99 -21.89 -15.96
N TRP A 31 -20.95 -22.14 -15.16
CA TRP A 31 -19.56 -22.39 -15.58
C TRP A 31 -19.32 -23.58 -16.54
N TRP A 32 -20.36 -24.34 -16.91
CA TRP A 32 -20.27 -25.47 -17.85
C TRP A 32 -20.79 -25.14 -19.27
N GLU A 33 -21.20 -23.90 -19.55
CA GLU A 33 -21.72 -23.46 -20.86
C GLU A 33 -20.62 -22.86 -21.79
N VAL A 34 -19.33 -23.06 -21.47
CA VAL A 34 -18.20 -22.62 -22.31
C VAL A 34 -17.91 -23.66 -23.40
N PRO A 35 -17.85 -23.29 -24.70
CA PRO A 35 -17.49 -24.23 -25.77
C PRO A 35 -16.03 -24.68 -25.63
N GLY A 36 -15.79 -25.97 -25.39
CA GLY A 36 -14.44 -26.56 -25.30
C GLY A 36 -14.28 -27.68 -24.27
N THR A 37 -15.26 -27.91 -23.39
CA THR A 37 -15.21 -29.00 -22.40
C THR A 37 -16.41 -29.93 -22.54
N GLN A 38 -16.36 -30.84 -23.50
CA GLN A 38 -17.23 -32.02 -23.44
C GLN A 38 -16.66 -33.01 -22.42
N PRO A 39 -17.45 -33.50 -21.45
CA PRO A 39 -17.06 -34.65 -20.65
C PRO A 39 -17.08 -35.88 -21.55
N THR A 40 -15.94 -36.54 -21.72
CA THR A 40 -15.89 -37.87 -22.32
C THR A 40 -16.73 -38.83 -21.49
N ALA A 41 -17.65 -39.54 -22.15
CA ALA A 41 -18.57 -40.50 -21.55
C ALA A 41 -17.82 -41.54 -20.69
N ARG A 42 -18.17 -41.64 -19.40
CA ARG A 42 -17.86 -42.83 -18.60
C ARG A 42 -18.78 -43.96 -19.04
N GLY A 43 -18.22 -45.14 -19.29
CA GLY A 43 -18.99 -46.37 -19.46
C GLY A 43 -19.85 -46.70 -18.22
N PRO A 44 -20.84 -47.60 -18.35
CA PRO A 44 -21.74 -47.93 -17.25
C PRO A 44 -20.97 -48.56 -16.09
N ALA A 45 -21.30 -48.14 -14.86
CA ALA A 45 -20.78 -48.75 -13.64
C ALA A 45 -21.25 -50.22 -13.55
N PRO A 46 -20.41 -51.16 -13.07
CA PRO A 46 -20.89 -52.50 -12.77
C PRO A 46 -21.83 -52.45 -11.57
N SER A 47 -23.09 -52.80 -11.80
CA SER A 47 -24.07 -53.09 -10.77
C SER A 47 -23.73 -54.43 -10.11
N GLY A 48 -22.84 -54.41 -9.11
CA GLY A 48 -22.66 -55.54 -8.19
C GLY A 48 -23.71 -55.46 -7.10
N THR A 49 -24.81 -56.19 -7.27
CA THR A 49 -25.82 -56.39 -6.23
C THR A 49 -25.22 -57.18 -5.06
N PHE A 50 -25.26 -56.61 -3.86
CA PHE A 50 -25.01 -57.35 -2.63
C PHE A 50 -26.15 -58.37 -2.47
N ASP A 51 -25.83 -59.66 -2.49
CA ASP A 51 -26.79 -60.75 -2.21
C ASP A 51 -26.67 -61.14 -0.73
N PRO A 52 -27.59 -60.69 0.15
CA PRO A 52 -27.54 -60.99 1.57
C PRO A 52 -27.93 -62.45 1.91
N THR A 53 -28.14 -63.31 0.91
CA THR A 53 -28.46 -64.74 1.11
C THR A 53 -27.36 -65.70 0.67
N ALA A 54 -26.21 -65.19 0.20
CA ALA A 54 -25.09 -66.03 -0.23
C ALA A 54 -24.50 -66.84 0.94
N GLN A 55 -24.70 -68.16 0.95
CA GLN A 55 -24.10 -69.06 1.92
C GLN A 55 -22.58 -69.22 1.67
N PRO A 56 -21.75 -69.40 2.73
CA PRO A 56 -20.31 -69.59 2.58
C PRO A 56 -20.01 -70.85 1.76
N ARG A 57 -19.02 -70.79 0.86
CA ARG A 57 -18.55 -71.95 0.10
C ARG A 57 -18.10 -73.05 1.06
N GLN A 58 -18.75 -74.21 1.04
CA GLN A 58 -18.29 -75.40 1.74
C GLN A 58 -16.98 -75.90 1.11
N GLY A 59 -15.95 -76.11 1.94
CA GLY A 59 -14.70 -76.79 1.52
C GLY A 59 -13.39 -76.01 1.67
N ALA A 60 -13.37 -74.83 2.28
CA ALA A 60 -12.10 -74.18 2.64
C ALA A 60 -11.71 -74.55 4.08
N GLU A 61 -10.92 -75.62 4.24
CA GLU A 61 -10.25 -75.90 5.51
C GLU A 61 -9.19 -74.82 5.78
N ILE A 62 -9.34 -74.12 6.90
CA ILE A 62 -8.33 -73.21 7.42
C ILE A 62 -7.31 -74.08 8.17
N PRO A 63 -6.03 -74.14 7.75
CA PRO A 63 -5.03 -74.90 8.49
C PRO A 63 -4.85 -74.31 9.91
N PRO A 64 -4.63 -75.15 10.93
CA PRO A 64 -4.44 -74.67 12.30
C PRO A 64 -3.16 -73.83 12.40
N TRP A 65 -3.27 -72.70 13.11
CA TRP A 65 -2.16 -71.78 13.29
C TRP A 65 -1.04 -72.43 14.12
N ASP A 66 0.20 -72.26 13.67
CA ASP A 66 1.42 -72.75 14.35
C ASP A 66 2.13 -71.56 15.04
N PRO A 67 2.13 -71.50 16.39
CA PRO A 67 2.79 -70.43 17.15
C PRO A 67 4.32 -70.42 17.06
N SER A 68 4.95 -71.43 16.44
CA SER A 68 6.41 -71.56 16.38
C SER A 68 7.06 -70.89 15.17
N GLN A 69 6.27 -70.32 14.25
CA GLN A 69 6.80 -69.61 13.08
C GLN A 69 7.18 -68.16 13.45
N PRO A 70 8.45 -67.74 13.27
CA PRO A 70 8.83 -66.34 13.49
C PRO A 70 8.22 -65.45 12.40
N THR A 71 7.31 -64.56 12.79
CA THR A 71 6.77 -63.50 11.91
C THR A 71 7.82 -62.41 11.72
N THR A 72 8.84 -62.66 10.90
CA THR A 72 9.73 -61.61 10.41
C THR A 72 9.44 -61.37 8.94
N VAL A 73 8.53 -60.44 8.66
CA VAL A 73 8.42 -59.84 7.34
C VAL A 73 9.61 -58.90 7.19
N GLN A 74 10.72 -59.40 6.65
CA GLN A 74 11.72 -58.51 6.07
C GLN A 74 11.08 -57.84 4.85
N GLN A 75 11.00 -56.51 4.84
CA GLN A 75 10.65 -55.71 3.66
C GLN A 75 11.90 -54.98 3.16
N PRO A 76 12.72 -55.57 2.27
CA PRO A 76 13.79 -54.83 1.60
C PRO A 76 13.30 -53.96 0.42
N ASP A 77 12.03 -54.02 0.02
CA ASP A 77 11.57 -53.39 -1.24
C ASP A 77 10.60 -52.20 -1.07
N ALA A 78 10.24 -51.85 0.18
CA ALA A 78 9.28 -50.78 0.44
C ALA A 78 9.91 -49.38 0.28
N GLN A 79 11.17 -49.20 0.67
CA GLN A 79 11.88 -47.92 0.52
C GLN A 79 12.18 -47.59 -0.94
N VAL A 80 12.66 -48.56 -1.72
CA VAL A 80 12.97 -48.39 -3.15
C VAL A 80 11.71 -48.06 -3.97
N LYS A 81 10.57 -48.67 -3.63
CA LYS A 81 9.28 -48.33 -4.27
C LYS A 81 8.74 -46.98 -3.85
N ALA A 82 8.94 -46.56 -2.60
CA ALA A 82 8.54 -45.23 -2.14
C ALA A 82 9.36 -44.12 -2.81
N GLU A 83 10.67 -44.32 -2.97
CA GLU A 83 11.54 -43.41 -3.73
C GLU A 83 11.10 -43.32 -5.19
N GLN A 84 10.86 -44.45 -5.86
CA GLN A 84 10.37 -44.48 -7.24
C GLN A 84 8.97 -43.86 -7.40
N TRP A 85 8.07 -44.05 -6.43
CA TRP A 85 6.76 -43.39 -6.41
C TRP A 85 6.87 -41.87 -6.19
N MET A 86 7.77 -41.42 -5.32
CA MET A 86 8.02 -40.00 -5.08
C MET A 86 8.65 -39.30 -6.30
N THR A 87 9.46 -39.99 -7.09
CA THR A 87 9.99 -39.44 -8.36
C THR A 87 8.92 -39.39 -9.45
N GLN A 88 7.95 -40.31 -9.44
CA GLN A 88 6.88 -40.41 -10.43
C GLN A 88 5.66 -39.53 -10.09
N TYR A 89 5.46 -39.22 -8.81
CA TYR A 89 4.41 -38.35 -8.25
C TYR A 89 5.02 -37.22 -7.42
N ASP A 90 6.06 -36.57 -7.94
CA ASP A 90 6.45 -35.29 -7.39
C ASP A 90 5.43 -34.22 -7.84
N PRO A 91 4.63 -33.61 -6.93
CA PRO A 91 3.78 -32.48 -7.29
C PRO A 91 4.60 -31.24 -7.75
N ARG A 92 5.94 -31.30 -7.69
CA ARG A 92 6.91 -30.35 -8.27
C ARG A 92 7.30 -30.68 -9.73
N GLY A 93 6.70 -31.72 -10.32
CA GLY A 93 6.76 -32.13 -11.73
C GLY A 93 7.88 -31.53 -12.57
N GLY A 94 9.13 -31.98 -12.40
CA GLY A 94 10.27 -31.79 -13.33
C GLY A 94 10.68 -30.35 -13.70
N ILE A 95 9.89 -29.35 -13.31
CA ILE A 95 10.07 -27.93 -13.49
C ILE A 95 9.88 -27.36 -12.08
N GLN A 96 10.99 -27.10 -11.40
CA GLN A 96 11.01 -26.48 -10.08
C GLN A 96 10.55 -25.03 -10.23
N ALA A 97 9.23 -24.84 -10.29
CA ALA A 97 8.60 -23.54 -10.40
C ALA A 97 8.70 -22.83 -9.05
N ALA A 98 9.10 -21.57 -9.07
CA ALA A 98 9.08 -20.67 -7.93
C ALA A 98 7.63 -20.39 -7.56
N ARG A 99 7.14 -21.04 -6.49
CA ARG A 99 5.81 -20.80 -5.94
C ARG A 99 5.86 -19.62 -4.99
N VAL A 100 5.07 -18.61 -5.26
CA VAL A 100 4.99 -17.37 -4.47
C VAL A 100 3.59 -17.27 -3.87
N GLY A 101 3.52 -17.24 -2.55
CA GLY A 101 2.25 -17.05 -1.84
C GLY A 101 1.90 -15.57 -1.77
N LEU A 102 0.71 -15.17 -2.21
CA LEU A 102 0.21 -13.81 -2.12
C LEU A 102 -0.90 -13.71 -1.07
N LEU A 103 -0.55 -13.20 0.11
CA LEU A 103 -1.48 -13.06 1.23
C LEU A 103 -2.15 -11.69 1.21
N LEU A 104 -3.44 -11.65 0.88
CA LEU A 104 -4.21 -10.41 0.77
C LEU A 104 -5.53 -10.48 1.52
N PRO A 105 -6.06 -9.37 2.05
CA PRO A 105 -7.43 -9.35 2.54
C PRO A 105 -8.37 -9.28 1.34
N LEU A 106 -8.74 -10.42 0.76
CA LEU A 106 -9.68 -10.50 -0.37
C LEU A 106 -11.13 -10.42 0.12
N THR A 107 -11.35 -10.75 1.40
CA THR A 107 -12.59 -10.50 2.12
C THR A 107 -12.38 -9.66 3.39
N GLY A 108 -13.47 -9.24 4.01
CA GLY A 108 -13.46 -8.41 5.23
C GLY A 108 -13.32 -6.91 4.94
N ARG A 109 -12.99 -6.14 5.98
CA ARG A 109 -13.00 -4.66 5.95
C ARG A 109 -12.02 -4.04 4.95
N ALA A 110 -10.93 -4.73 4.62
CA ALA A 110 -9.90 -4.24 3.70
C ALA A 110 -10.00 -4.85 2.29
N SER A 111 -11.11 -5.55 1.96
CA SER A 111 -11.32 -6.25 0.68
C SER A 111 -11.09 -5.38 -0.54
N LYS A 112 -11.58 -4.13 -0.51
CA LYS A 112 -11.38 -3.18 -1.61
C LYS A 112 -9.89 -2.96 -1.89
N VAL A 113 -9.09 -2.67 -0.86
CA VAL A 113 -7.65 -2.45 -1.01
C VAL A 113 -6.95 -3.76 -1.40
N GLY A 114 -7.36 -4.90 -0.83
CA GLY A 114 -6.83 -6.21 -1.22
C GLY A 114 -7.05 -6.53 -2.71
N GLN A 115 -8.22 -6.18 -3.26
CA GLN A 115 -8.50 -6.37 -4.69
C GLN A 115 -7.62 -5.48 -5.57
N GLU A 116 -7.39 -4.23 -5.19
CA GLU A 116 -6.48 -3.32 -5.91
C GLU A 116 -5.04 -3.86 -5.94
N ILE A 117 -4.59 -4.43 -4.82
CA ILE A 117 -3.27 -5.04 -4.70
C ILE A 117 -3.19 -6.33 -5.53
N MET A 118 -4.25 -7.15 -5.54
CA MET A 118 -4.35 -8.33 -6.41
C MET A 118 -4.25 -7.94 -7.90
N ASN A 119 -4.99 -6.91 -8.32
CA ASN A 119 -4.98 -6.41 -9.68
C ASN A 119 -3.56 -5.95 -10.09
N ALA A 120 -2.85 -5.24 -9.22
CA ALA A 120 -1.47 -4.84 -9.49
C ALA A 120 -0.50 -6.03 -9.53
N ALA A 121 -0.70 -7.03 -8.67
CA ALA A 121 0.08 -8.26 -8.69
C ALA A 121 -0.11 -9.04 -9.99
N GLN A 122 -1.33 -9.08 -10.54
CA GLN A 122 -1.62 -9.70 -11.84
C GLN A 122 -0.96 -8.98 -13.01
N LEU A 123 -0.90 -7.64 -12.98
CA LEU A 123 -0.14 -6.88 -13.98
C LEU A 123 1.36 -7.19 -13.92
N ALA A 124 1.94 -7.20 -12.73
CA ALA A 124 3.35 -7.57 -12.57
C ALA A 124 3.62 -9.02 -12.97
N LEU A 125 2.68 -9.94 -12.69
CA LEU A 125 2.77 -11.32 -13.16
C LEU A 125 2.86 -11.37 -14.69
N PHE A 126 2.00 -10.63 -15.40
CA PHE A 126 2.03 -10.59 -16.86
C PHE A 126 3.35 -9.99 -17.40
N ASP A 127 3.86 -8.94 -16.75
CA ASP A 127 5.05 -8.23 -17.20
C ASP A 127 6.36 -9.00 -16.92
N PHE A 128 6.43 -9.74 -15.80
CA PHE A 128 7.69 -10.32 -15.31
C PHE A 128 7.72 -11.84 -15.18
N ALA A 129 6.58 -12.52 -15.06
CA ALA A 129 6.59 -13.97 -14.78
C ALA A 129 7.18 -14.77 -15.94
N GLY A 130 8.07 -15.71 -15.60
CA GLY A 130 8.52 -16.75 -16.53
C GLY A 130 7.63 -18.00 -16.45
N PRO A 131 7.86 -19.00 -17.32
CA PRO A 131 7.10 -20.26 -17.29
C PRO A 131 7.31 -21.08 -16.00
N ARG A 132 8.26 -20.68 -15.15
CA ARG A 132 8.59 -21.31 -13.86
C ARG A 132 8.19 -20.45 -12.66
N TYR A 133 7.25 -19.53 -12.82
CA TYR A 133 6.79 -18.67 -11.74
C TYR A 133 5.29 -18.87 -11.53
N GLU A 134 4.90 -19.25 -10.32
CA GLU A 134 3.51 -19.53 -9.95
C GLU A 134 3.11 -18.64 -8.77
N LEU A 135 2.04 -17.87 -8.94
CA LEU A 135 1.51 -16.98 -7.91
C LEU A 135 0.23 -17.58 -7.32
N LEU A 136 0.25 -17.87 -6.02
CA LEU A 136 -0.83 -18.52 -5.30
C LEU A 136 -1.50 -17.52 -4.33
N PRO A 137 -2.72 -17.04 -4.61
CA PRO A 137 -3.38 -16.08 -3.74
C PRO A 137 -4.11 -16.74 -2.56
N TYR A 138 -3.94 -16.17 -1.36
CA TYR A 138 -4.60 -16.63 -0.14
C TYR A 138 -5.30 -15.47 0.58
N ASP A 139 -6.56 -15.70 0.98
CA ASP A 139 -7.37 -14.71 1.66
C ASP A 139 -7.08 -14.66 3.17
N THR A 140 -6.60 -13.51 3.63
CA THR A 140 -6.33 -13.22 5.05
C THR A 140 -7.55 -12.71 5.81
N LYS A 141 -8.69 -12.47 5.13
CA LYS A 141 -9.98 -12.06 5.71
C LYS A 141 -9.94 -10.75 6.51
N SER A 142 -8.87 -9.96 6.36
CA SER A 142 -8.58 -8.77 7.17
C SER A 142 -8.38 -9.04 8.68
N THR A 143 -8.03 -10.27 9.09
CA THR A 143 -7.79 -10.64 10.50
C THR A 143 -6.44 -11.34 10.72
N PRO A 144 -5.89 -11.32 11.95
CA PRO A 144 -4.70 -12.09 12.29
C PRO A 144 -4.89 -13.59 12.11
N GLU A 145 -6.04 -14.14 12.51
CA GLU A 145 -6.34 -15.57 12.45
C GLU A 145 -6.47 -16.05 10.99
N GLY A 146 -7.11 -15.23 10.14
CA GLY A 146 -7.21 -15.50 8.72
C GLY A 146 -5.84 -15.47 8.04
N ALA A 147 -4.96 -14.56 8.44
CA ALA A 147 -3.59 -14.51 7.95
C ALA A 147 -2.75 -15.74 8.37
N VAL A 148 -2.89 -16.20 9.62
CA VAL A 148 -2.25 -17.44 10.09
C VAL A 148 -2.70 -18.63 9.26
N GLN A 149 -4.01 -18.78 9.05
CA GLN A 149 -4.56 -19.86 8.22
C GLN A 149 -4.02 -19.78 6.79
N ALA A 150 -4.01 -18.59 6.19
CA ALA A 150 -3.49 -18.36 4.84
C ALA A 150 -1.99 -18.71 4.74
N ALA A 151 -1.18 -18.32 5.72
CA ALA A 151 0.25 -18.63 5.74
C ALA A 151 0.50 -20.14 5.88
N GLN A 152 -0.25 -20.84 6.72
CA GLN A 152 -0.15 -22.29 6.87
C GLN A 152 -0.48 -23.02 5.56
N TYR A 153 -1.52 -22.59 4.84
CA TYR A 153 -1.83 -23.13 3.51
C TYR A 153 -0.73 -22.85 2.51
N ALA A 154 -0.25 -21.60 2.43
CA ALA A 154 0.84 -21.24 1.54
C ALA A 154 2.11 -22.08 1.79
N ILE A 155 2.51 -22.24 3.06
CA ILE A 155 3.65 -23.10 3.45
C ILE A 155 3.40 -24.55 3.05
N SER A 156 2.18 -25.07 3.27
CA SER A 156 1.82 -26.45 2.90
C SER A 156 1.84 -26.67 1.38
N ASP A 157 1.52 -25.65 0.59
CA ASP A 157 1.60 -25.67 -0.87
C ASP A 157 3.03 -25.52 -1.41
N GLY A 158 4.01 -25.37 -0.51
CA GLY A 158 5.44 -25.32 -0.83
C GLY A 158 5.89 -23.99 -1.42
N VAL A 159 5.28 -22.87 -1.02
CA VAL A 159 5.75 -21.55 -1.45
C VAL A 159 7.18 -21.29 -0.97
N SER A 160 8.00 -20.71 -1.84
CA SER A 160 9.39 -20.37 -1.55
C SER A 160 9.52 -18.98 -0.91
N ILE A 161 8.52 -18.11 -1.11
CA ILE A 161 8.41 -16.79 -0.49
C ILE A 161 6.94 -16.40 -0.38
N ILE A 162 6.63 -15.56 0.62
CA ILE A 162 5.32 -14.93 0.78
C ILE A 162 5.42 -13.43 0.45
N ILE A 163 4.45 -12.91 -0.27
CA ILE A 163 4.23 -11.48 -0.51
C ILE A 163 2.93 -11.09 0.19
N GLY A 164 2.98 -10.05 1.01
CA GLY A 164 1.98 -9.74 2.02
C GLY A 164 2.35 -10.32 3.39
N PRO A 165 1.50 -10.12 4.41
CA PRO A 165 0.15 -9.56 4.34
C PRO A 165 0.12 -8.03 4.33
N LEU A 166 -1.09 -7.47 4.21
CA LEU A 166 -1.32 -6.01 4.21
C LEU A 166 -1.23 -5.37 5.61
N LEU A 167 -1.80 -6.02 6.62
CA LEU A 167 -1.99 -5.44 7.95
C LEU A 167 -0.85 -5.83 8.89
N SER A 168 -0.39 -4.89 9.71
CA SER A 168 0.68 -5.11 10.70
C SER A 168 0.39 -6.28 11.64
N GLN A 169 -0.82 -6.35 12.20
CA GLN A 169 -1.19 -7.44 13.10
C GLN A 169 -1.16 -8.82 12.41
N SER A 170 -1.55 -8.87 11.13
CA SER A 170 -1.44 -10.09 10.32
C SER A 170 0.03 -10.48 10.09
N ALA A 171 0.90 -9.51 9.77
CA ALA A 171 2.33 -9.76 9.58
C ALA A 171 3.00 -10.29 10.86
N LYS A 172 2.69 -9.69 12.01
CA LYS A 172 3.15 -10.16 13.33
C LYS A 172 2.67 -11.58 13.62
N ALA A 173 1.40 -11.88 13.32
CA ALA A 173 0.80 -13.18 13.63
C ALA A 173 1.39 -14.34 12.82
N ILE A 174 1.84 -14.12 11.58
CA ILE A 174 2.40 -15.18 10.74
C ILE A 174 3.89 -15.46 11.02
N SER A 175 4.61 -14.54 11.67
CA SER A 175 6.07 -14.63 11.87
C SER A 175 6.56 -15.96 12.47
N PRO A 176 5.92 -16.55 13.50
CA PRO A 176 6.40 -17.83 14.06
C PRO A 176 6.30 -19.01 13.07
N PHE A 177 5.32 -18.99 12.17
CA PHE A 177 5.14 -20.03 11.16
C PHE A 177 6.16 -19.89 10.03
N LEU A 178 6.47 -18.66 9.65
CA LEU A 178 7.51 -18.34 8.68
C LEU A 178 8.89 -18.80 9.17
N GLN A 179 9.20 -18.55 10.45
CA GLN A 179 10.43 -19.01 11.09
C GLN A 179 10.53 -20.54 11.10
N ALA A 180 9.46 -21.24 11.50
CA ALA A 180 9.44 -22.69 11.54
C ALA A 180 9.61 -23.33 10.14
N ALA A 181 9.11 -22.67 9.10
CA ALA A 181 9.19 -23.13 7.71
C ALA A 181 10.44 -22.62 6.96
N ASN A 182 11.22 -21.72 7.56
CA ASN A 182 12.31 -20.98 6.91
C ASN A 182 11.87 -20.28 5.60
N VAL A 183 10.70 -19.63 5.62
CA VAL A 183 10.13 -18.90 4.48
C VAL A 183 10.11 -17.41 4.78
N ASN A 184 10.68 -16.59 3.90
CA ASN A 184 10.63 -15.14 4.04
C ASN A 184 9.31 -14.55 3.53
N ALA A 185 8.91 -13.42 4.11
CA ALA A 185 7.73 -12.67 3.72
C ALA A 185 8.05 -11.19 3.46
N LEU A 186 7.49 -10.64 2.38
CA LEU A 186 7.54 -9.22 2.05
C LEU A 186 6.18 -8.56 2.37
N ALA A 187 6.02 -8.06 3.60
CA ALA A 187 4.77 -7.48 4.09
C ALA A 187 4.54 -6.04 3.58
N PHE A 188 3.31 -5.72 3.18
CA PHE A 188 2.98 -4.38 2.64
C PHE A 188 2.79 -3.30 3.70
N THR A 189 2.82 -3.67 4.98
CA THR A 189 2.69 -2.72 6.08
C THR A 189 3.86 -1.73 6.12
N ASN A 190 3.66 -0.57 6.74
CA ASN A 190 4.70 0.39 7.09
C ASN A 190 4.98 0.42 8.60
N ASP A 191 4.43 -0.54 9.34
CA ASP A 191 4.69 -0.66 10.77
C ASP A 191 6.01 -1.41 11.01
N SER A 192 7.04 -0.66 11.41
CA SER A 192 8.36 -1.19 11.71
C SER A 192 8.36 -2.27 12.79
N THR A 193 7.38 -2.26 13.70
CA THR A 193 7.27 -3.27 14.77
C THR A 193 6.79 -4.63 14.27
N ALA A 194 6.36 -4.74 13.01
CA ALA A 194 6.03 -6.01 12.38
C ALA A 194 7.25 -6.71 11.77
N ALA A 195 8.39 -6.02 11.65
CA ALA A 195 9.62 -6.62 11.12
C ALA A 195 10.13 -7.72 12.04
N SER A 196 10.63 -8.80 11.45
CA SER A 196 11.22 -9.92 12.16
C SER A 196 12.30 -10.59 11.31
N GLU A 197 12.82 -11.72 11.77
CA GLU A 197 13.81 -12.50 11.02
C GLU A 197 13.32 -12.95 9.63
N ASN A 198 12.03 -13.26 9.49
CA ASN A 198 11.47 -13.72 8.22
C ASN A 198 10.40 -12.76 7.67
N VAL A 199 10.23 -11.58 8.26
CA VAL A 199 9.28 -10.58 7.80
C VAL A 199 10.01 -9.28 7.46
N PHE A 200 9.98 -8.93 6.18
CA PHE A 200 10.44 -7.65 5.65
C PHE A 200 9.25 -6.69 5.46
N VAL A 201 9.32 -5.52 6.09
CA VAL A 201 8.31 -4.46 6.00
C VAL A 201 8.63 -3.56 4.81
N LEU A 202 7.76 -3.56 3.80
CA LEU A 202 7.99 -2.85 2.52
C LEU A 202 7.42 -1.44 2.45
N GLY A 203 6.43 -1.12 3.30
CA GLY A 203 5.74 0.16 3.24
C GLY A 203 6.69 1.32 3.53
N VAL A 204 6.42 2.47 2.92
CA VAL A 204 7.14 3.72 3.21
C VAL A 204 6.88 4.07 4.67
N ARG A 205 7.95 4.19 5.46
CA ARG A 205 7.85 4.47 6.89
C ARG A 205 7.83 5.98 7.15
N PRO A 206 7.00 6.45 8.09
CA PRO A 206 6.94 7.86 8.43
C PRO A 206 8.29 8.40 8.89
N GLU A 207 9.12 7.58 9.54
CA GLU A 207 10.45 7.97 10.00
C GLU A 207 11.34 8.45 8.84
N GLU A 208 11.34 7.73 7.72
CA GLU A 208 12.16 8.06 6.55
C GLU A 208 11.67 9.33 5.85
N GLU A 209 10.35 9.49 5.75
CA GLU A 209 9.73 10.66 5.13
C GLU A 209 9.98 11.93 5.95
N VAL A 210 9.78 11.83 7.27
CA VAL A 210 9.98 12.94 8.21
C VAL A 210 11.46 13.34 8.26
N GLU A 211 12.37 12.37 8.36
CA GLU A 211 13.80 12.65 8.32
C GLU A 211 14.20 13.33 7.01
N ARG A 212 13.74 12.80 5.85
CA ARG A 212 14.05 13.37 4.54
C ARG A 212 13.59 14.82 4.40
N ILE A 213 12.35 15.12 4.81
CA ILE A 213 11.75 16.44 4.62
C ILE A 213 12.29 17.48 5.60
N ILE A 214 12.55 17.09 6.85
CA ILE A 214 13.13 17.99 7.86
C ILE A 214 14.59 18.32 7.52
N ASN A 215 15.39 17.31 7.15
CA ASN A 215 16.78 17.53 6.71
C ASN A 215 16.82 18.51 5.52
N PHE A 216 15.93 18.32 4.53
CA PHE A 216 15.86 19.23 3.40
C PHE A 216 15.43 20.64 3.80
N ALA A 217 14.40 20.79 4.64
CA ALA A 217 13.93 22.09 5.10
C ALA A 217 15.00 22.84 5.91
N ALA A 218 15.74 22.15 6.77
CA ALA A 218 16.85 22.71 7.53
C ALA A 218 17.98 23.19 6.61
N LEU A 219 18.35 22.40 5.59
CA LEU A 219 19.32 22.82 4.57
C LEU A 219 18.87 24.04 3.76
N GLN A 220 17.56 24.26 3.65
CA GLN A 220 16.97 25.45 3.01
C GLN A 220 16.78 26.63 3.99
N GLY A 221 17.25 26.52 5.23
CA GLY A 221 17.30 27.61 6.21
C GLY A 221 16.15 27.63 7.22
N SER A 222 15.27 26.62 7.25
CA SER A 222 14.26 26.52 8.32
C SER A 222 14.95 26.15 9.64
N THR A 223 14.71 26.94 10.70
CA THR A 223 15.36 26.74 12.01
C THR A 223 14.39 26.44 13.14
N ARG A 224 13.11 26.79 12.98
CA ARG A 224 12.05 26.58 13.97
C ARG A 224 10.91 25.79 13.34
N PHE A 225 10.60 24.63 13.90
CA PHE A 225 9.66 23.69 13.33
C PHE A 225 8.45 23.47 14.25
N ALA A 226 7.27 23.38 13.65
CA ALA A 226 6.07 22.91 14.30
C ALA A 226 5.53 21.63 13.64
N LEU A 227 4.75 20.85 14.40
CA LEU A 227 4.15 19.59 13.96
C LEU A 227 2.64 19.57 14.23
N LEU A 228 1.87 19.21 13.22
CA LEU A 228 0.48 18.74 13.32
C LEU A 228 0.42 17.26 12.94
N THR A 229 -0.03 16.40 13.85
CA THR A 229 -0.06 14.95 13.64
C THR A 229 -1.27 14.30 14.34
N PRO A 230 -1.81 13.17 13.85
CA PRO A 230 -2.88 12.49 14.57
C PRO A 230 -2.42 11.93 15.93
N ALA A 231 -3.37 11.72 16.84
CA ALA A 231 -3.14 11.09 18.14
C ALA A 231 -3.36 9.58 18.06
N ASP A 232 -2.61 8.92 17.17
CA ASP A 232 -2.63 7.47 16.95
C ASP A 232 -1.20 6.91 16.80
N GLU A 233 -1.08 5.60 16.55
CA GLU A 233 0.21 4.92 16.34
C GLU A 233 1.04 5.50 15.18
N TYR A 234 0.39 6.02 14.14
CA TYR A 234 1.09 6.70 13.06
C TYR A 234 1.67 8.03 13.56
N GLY A 235 0.88 8.84 14.27
CA GLY A 235 1.34 10.12 14.77
C GLY A 235 2.36 10.03 15.90
N ILE A 236 2.34 8.98 16.73
CA ILE A 236 3.39 8.69 17.71
C ILE A 236 4.75 8.53 17.01
N ARG A 237 4.79 7.77 15.92
CA ARG A 237 6.02 7.55 15.12
C ARG A 237 6.48 8.80 14.41
N VAL A 238 5.55 9.53 13.78
CA VAL A 238 5.85 10.82 13.15
C VAL A 238 6.46 11.78 14.16
N ARG A 239 5.88 11.88 15.36
CA ARG A 239 6.37 12.76 16.42
C ARG A 239 7.80 12.40 16.82
N ALA A 240 8.06 11.12 17.10
CA ALA A 240 9.40 10.67 17.48
C ALA A 240 10.43 10.93 16.38
N ALA A 241 10.08 10.68 15.12
CA ALA A 241 10.93 10.97 13.97
C ALA A 241 11.18 12.48 13.80
N PHE A 242 10.16 13.30 13.99
CA PHE A 242 10.22 14.75 13.88
C PHE A 242 11.13 15.36 14.94
N GLU A 243 10.93 15.01 16.22
CA GLU A 243 11.77 15.47 17.32
C GLU A 243 13.25 15.08 17.09
N LYS A 244 13.49 13.82 16.67
CA LYS A 244 14.83 13.33 16.35
C LYS A 244 15.46 14.09 15.17
N ALA A 245 14.74 14.27 14.07
CA ALA A 245 15.26 14.92 12.87
C ALA A 245 15.52 16.41 13.10
N VAL A 246 14.63 17.12 13.81
CA VAL A 246 14.83 18.54 14.16
C VAL A 246 16.08 18.70 15.03
N ALA A 247 16.23 17.86 16.07
CA ALA A 247 17.41 17.88 16.94
C ALA A 247 18.71 17.56 16.18
N ALA A 248 18.69 16.58 15.27
CA ALA A 248 19.86 16.21 14.45
C ALA A 248 20.35 17.34 13.53
N ASN A 249 19.46 18.27 13.15
CA ASN A 249 19.81 19.45 12.35
C ASN A 249 20.14 20.69 13.20
N GLY A 250 20.18 20.58 14.55
CA GLY A 250 20.42 21.70 15.44
C GLY A 250 19.32 22.76 15.41
N ALA A 251 18.11 22.38 15.00
CA ALA A 251 16.94 23.24 14.92
C ALA A 251 16.06 23.13 16.18
N GLU A 252 15.09 24.03 16.31
CA GLU A 252 14.18 24.11 17.46
C GLU A 252 12.80 23.55 17.11
N VAL A 253 12.22 22.81 18.06
CA VAL A 253 10.79 22.44 18.03
C VAL A 253 9.99 23.51 18.75
N SER A 254 9.24 24.34 18.00
CA SER A 254 8.40 25.38 18.59
C SER A 254 7.12 24.81 19.20
N LYS A 255 6.40 23.98 18.44
CA LYS A 255 5.09 23.43 18.85
C LYS A 255 4.82 22.05 18.27
N ILE A 256 4.16 21.20 19.06
CA ILE A 256 3.62 19.92 18.60
C ILE A 256 2.15 19.86 19.00
N VAL A 257 1.29 19.61 18.02
CA VAL A 257 -0.15 19.48 18.21
C VAL A 257 -0.60 18.12 17.70
N GLN A 258 -1.25 17.37 18.58
CA GLN A 258 -1.82 16.07 18.27
C GLN A 258 -3.34 16.17 18.22
N PHE A 259 -3.96 15.64 17.17
CA PHE A 259 -5.41 15.72 16.96
C PHE A 259 -6.03 14.34 16.79
N LEU A 260 -7.30 14.18 17.15
CA LEU A 260 -8.05 12.96 16.82
C LEU A 260 -8.62 13.10 15.41
N ALA A 261 -8.45 12.07 14.57
CA ALA A 261 -9.01 12.10 13.22
C ALA A 261 -10.54 12.21 13.29
N GLY A 262 -11.10 13.18 12.55
CA GLY A 262 -12.55 13.46 12.55
C GLY A 262 -13.04 14.27 13.76
N SER A 263 -12.15 14.81 14.61
CA SER A 263 -12.55 15.72 15.68
C SER A 263 -13.00 17.09 15.13
N ASP A 264 -14.08 17.63 15.68
CA ASP A 264 -14.54 19.00 15.41
C ASP A 264 -13.63 20.09 16.03
N ASP A 265 -12.71 19.70 16.93
CA ASP A 265 -11.82 20.61 17.65
C ASP A 265 -10.60 21.08 16.83
N LEU A 266 -10.38 20.52 15.64
CA LEU A 266 -9.20 20.78 14.84
C LEU A 266 -8.98 22.29 14.54
N PRO A 267 -10.01 23.10 14.20
CA PRO A 267 -9.85 24.54 14.07
C PRO A 267 -9.36 25.22 15.37
N ALA A 268 -9.87 24.80 16.54
CA ALA A 268 -9.45 25.36 17.82
C ALA A 268 -7.99 25.00 18.13
N MET A 269 -7.56 23.78 17.79
CA MET A 269 -6.17 23.35 17.93
C MET A 269 -5.23 24.17 17.02
N ILE A 270 -5.62 24.43 15.77
CA ILE A 270 -4.83 25.26 14.84
C ILE A 270 -4.78 26.71 15.33
N ARG A 271 -5.90 27.26 15.82
CA ARG A 271 -5.96 28.60 16.43
C ARG A 271 -4.98 28.75 17.59
N SER A 272 -4.93 27.73 18.47
CA SER A 272 -3.99 27.68 19.59
C SER A 272 -2.55 27.53 19.12
N MET A 273 -2.29 26.69 18.12
CA MET A 273 -0.95 26.52 17.55
C MET A 273 -0.41 27.83 16.97
N ALA A 274 -1.28 28.63 16.35
CA ALA A 274 -0.91 29.88 15.74
C ALA A 274 -0.82 31.06 16.74
N ASP A 275 -0.99 30.81 18.05
CA ASP A 275 -1.12 31.84 19.10
C ASP A 275 -2.05 32.98 18.70
N TYR A 276 -3.11 32.64 17.95
CA TYR A 276 -3.92 33.63 17.25
C TYR A 276 -4.57 34.62 18.24
N ASP A 277 -5.05 34.10 19.36
CA ASP A 277 -5.73 34.91 20.38
C ASP A 277 -4.79 35.87 21.10
N GLU A 278 -3.57 35.44 21.42
CA GLU A 278 -2.57 36.30 22.03
C GLU A 278 -2.15 37.41 21.07
N ARG A 279 -1.82 37.05 19.82
CA ARG A 279 -1.48 38.02 18.77
C ARG A 279 -2.62 38.99 18.48
N ARG A 280 -3.88 38.53 18.56
CA ARG A 280 -5.07 39.40 18.46
C ARG A 280 -5.18 40.36 19.63
N GLN A 281 -5.01 39.89 20.86
CA GLN A 281 -5.09 40.72 22.04
C GLN A 281 -4.01 41.80 22.03
N GLU A 282 -2.79 41.46 21.61
CA GLU A 282 -1.70 42.40 21.48
C GLU A 282 -1.98 43.47 20.40
N LEU A 283 -2.56 43.08 19.26
CA LEU A 283 -3.01 44.05 18.25
C LEU A 283 -3.99 45.07 18.84
N GLN A 284 -4.93 44.62 19.67
CA GLN A 284 -5.90 45.50 20.29
C GLN A 284 -5.27 46.44 21.32
N LYS A 285 -4.28 45.97 22.10
CA LYS A 285 -3.51 46.83 23.01
C LYS A 285 -2.77 47.93 22.23
N GLN A 286 -2.11 47.57 21.12
CA GLN A 286 -1.42 48.54 20.27
C GLN A 286 -2.37 49.55 19.63
N LYS A 287 -3.52 49.11 19.12
CA LYS A 287 -4.58 49.99 18.61
C LYS A 287 -5.04 50.99 19.66
N ARG A 288 -5.31 50.54 20.89
CA ARG A 288 -5.72 51.40 22.02
C ARG A 288 -4.64 52.39 22.42
N ALA A 289 -3.37 51.98 22.42
CA ALA A 289 -2.25 52.87 22.77
C ALA A 289 -2.03 53.99 21.74
N LEU A 290 -2.45 53.79 20.49
CA LEU A 290 -2.39 54.81 19.43
C LEU A 290 -3.66 55.65 19.34
N GLN A 291 -4.78 55.16 19.86
CA GLN A 291 -6.03 55.94 19.96
C GLN A 291 -5.81 57.15 20.87
N GLY A 292 -6.02 58.35 20.33
CA GLY A 292 -5.82 59.61 21.05
C GLY A 292 -4.50 60.32 20.77
N LYS A 293 -3.56 59.70 20.05
CA LYS A 293 -2.34 60.38 19.58
C LYS A 293 -2.63 61.23 18.34
N SER A 294 -2.17 62.47 18.34
CA SER A 294 -2.45 63.46 17.30
C SER A 294 -1.36 63.56 16.22
N ASP A 295 -0.19 62.97 16.45
CA ASP A 295 0.94 63.04 15.52
C ASP A 295 0.67 62.20 14.26
N ALA A 296 1.24 62.65 13.14
CA ALA A 296 1.00 62.04 11.83
C ALA A 296 1.51 60.59 11.74
N LEU A 297 2.59 60.25 12.47
CA LEU A 297 3.16 58.91 12.49
C LEU A 297 2.23 57.93 13.21
N SER A 298 1.72 58.29 14.39
CA SER A 298 0.76 57.48 15.15
C SER A 298 -0.55 57.25 14.39
N ARG A 299 -1.06 58.28 13.70
CA ARG A 299 -2.25 58.12 12.84
C ARG A 299 -2.00 57.13 11.71
N LYS A 300 -0.88 57.26 10.99
CA LYS A 300 -0.52 56.34 9.90
C LYS A 300 -0.29 54.91 10.40
N ALA A 301 0.33 54.74 11.57
CA ALA A 301 0.51 53.45 12.21
C ALA A 301 -0.83 52.80 12.58
N LEU A 302 -1.75 53.56 13.18
CA LEU A 302 -3.10 53.08 13.51
C LEU A 302 -3.88 52.65 12.27
N GLU A 303 -3.81 53.41 11.17
CA GLU A 303 -4.44 53.03 9.91
C GLU A 303 -3.87 51.70 9.36
N ARG A 304 -2.55 51.48 9.46
CA ARG A 304 -1.96 50.18 9.09
C ARG A 304 -2.47 49.03 9.97
N LEU A 305 -2.51 49.23 11.30
CA LEU A 305 -2.97 48.19 12.24
C LEU A 305 -4.45 47.85 12.07
N LYS A 306 -5.30 48.80 11.64
CA LYS A 306 -6.73 48.56 11.37
C LYS A 306 -6.96 47.49 10.29
N LEU A 307 -6.05 47.35 9.35
CA LEU A 307 -6.14 46.37 8.26
C LEU A 307 -5.72 44.95 8.66
N LEU A 308 -5.10 44.79 9.82
CA LEU A 308 -4.57 43.50 10.28
C LEU A 308 -5.58 42.75 11.14
N GLN A 309 -5.56 41.41 11.01
CA GLN A 309 -6.20 40.54 11.98
C GLN A 309 -5.28 40.30 13.18
N THR A 310 -4.04 39.84 13.03
CA THR A 310 -3.08 39.70 14.15
C THR A 310 -1.90 40.67 14.06
N VAL A 311 -1.09 40.77 15.13
CA VAL A 311 0.28 41.31 15.06
C VAL A 311 1.30 40.20 15.10
N GLY A 312 2.46 40.45 14.48
CA GLY A 312 3.57 39.50 14.49
C GLY A 312 3.29 38.25 13.66
N ASP A 313 4.33 37.44 13.52
CA ASP A 313 4.29 36.15 12.85
C ASP A 313 4.21 35.03 13.89
N VAL A 314 3.94 33.80 13.43
CA VAL A 314 4.05 32.61 14.28
C VAL A 314 5.51 32.33 14.66
N ASP A 315 5.71 31.53 15.70
CA ASP A 315 7.03 31.23 16.28
C ASP A 315 7.77 30.07 15.58
N PHE A 316 7.28 29.61 14.43
CA PHE A 316 7.90 28.59 13.58
C PHE A 316 8.03 29.06 12.13
N ASP A 317 9.11 28.63 11.47
CA ASP A 317 9.40 28.92 10.06
C ASP A 317 8.90 27.79 9.14
N ALA A 318 8.68 26.60 9.69
CA ALA A 318 8.21 25.43 8.98
C ALA A 318 7.16 24.66 9.80
N LEU A 319 6.14 24.16 9.13
CA LEU A 319 5.05 23.38 9.74
C LEU A 319 4.92 22.05 9.02
N LEU A 320 5.24 20.95 9.70
CA LEU A 320 4.96 19.59 9.22
C LEU A 320 3.51 19.22 9.52
N VAL A 321 2.74 18.93 8.48
CA VAL A 321 1.37 18.40 8.59
C VAL A 321 1.35 16.94 8.15
N ALA A 322 1.37 16.04 9.12
CA ALA A 322 1.32 14.61 8.91
C ALA A 322 -0.12 14.11 8.78
N ALA A 323 -0.83 14.59 7.76
CA ALA A 323 -2.20 14.22 7.46
C ALA A 323 -2.42 14.13 5.94
N GLY A 324 -3.46 13.40 5.54
CA GLY A 324 -3.96 13.36 4.17
C GLY A 324 -5.48 13.47 4.13
N GLY A 325 -6.07 13.28 2.95
CA GLY A 325 -7.52 13.21 2.78
C GLY A 325 -8.28 14.44 3.33
N SER A 326 -9.48 14.21 3.86
CA SER A 326 -10.34 15.28 4.40
C SER A 326 -9.73 16.01 5.59
N THR A 327 -8.93 15.31 6.41
CA THR A 327 -8.23 15.95 7.54
C THR A 327 -7.26 17.01 7.05
N LEU A 328 -6.46 16.73 6.02
CA LEU A 328 -5.56 17.72 5.43
C LEU A 328 -6.34 18.89 4.81
N GLN A 329 -7.51 18.64 4.18
CA GLN A 329 -8.39 19.70 3.66
C GLN A 329 -8.83 20.65 4.78
N THR A 330 -9.30 20.10 5.90
CA THR A 330 -9.69 20.90 7.07
C THR A 330 -8.53 21.69 7.63
N ILE A 331 -7.34 21.09 7.76
CA ILE A 331 -6.14 21.81 8.25
C ILE A 331 -5.79 22.95 7.31
N ALA A 332 -5.65 22.67 6.01
CA ALA A 332 -5.22 23.64 5.01
C ALA A 332 -6.18 24.85 4.94
N ALA A 333 -7.49 24.62 5.00
CA ALA A 333 -8.48 25.70 4.99
C ALA A 333 -8.43 26.61 6.23
N ASN A 334 -8.01 26.07 7.38
CA ASN A 334 -7.96 26.81 8.65
C ASN A 334 -6.64 27.54 8.87
N LEU A 335 -5.54 27.13 8.24
CA LEU A 335 -4.23 27.76 8.43
C LEU A 335 -4.24 29.26 8.07
N PRO A 336 -4.66 29.71 6.86
CA PRO A 336 -4.74 31.13 6.55
C PRO A 336 -5.78 31.87 7.40
N TYR A 337 -6.85 31.21 7.81
CA TYR A 337 -7.89 31.80 8.67
C TYR A 337 -7.33 32.24 10.03
N PHE A 338 -6.35 31.50 10.56
CA PHE A 338 -5.65 31.83 11.80
C PHE A 338 -4.29 32.53 11.56
N ASP A 339 -4.14 33.24 10.44
CA ASP A 339 -2.95 34.01 10.06
C ASP A 339 -1.65 33.17 10.04
N VAL A 340 -1.74 31.89 9.67
CA VAL A 340 -0.58 31.07 9.27
C VAL A 340 -0.39 31.21 7.76
N ASP A 341 0.46 32.16 7.36
CA ASP A 341 0.68 32.51 5.95
C ASP A 341 1.69 31.55 5.29
N PRO A 342 1.31 30.79 4.24
CA PRO A 342 2.23 29.89 3.53
C PRO A 342 3.37 30.61 2.79
N LYS A 343 3.31 31.95 2.66
CA LYS A 343 4.44 32.76 2.14
C LYS A 343 5.53 32.98 3.18
N LYS A 344 5.20 32.84 4.47
CA LYS A 344 6.13 33.03 5.59
C LYS A 344 6.53 31.72 6.23
N VAL A 345 5.58 30.78 6.31
CA VAL A 345 5.79 29.46 6.88
C VAL A 345 5.92 28.44 5.76
N ARG A 346 7.01 27.67 5.75
CA ARG A 346 7.17 26.53 4.87
C ARG A 346 6.23 25.41 5.30
N MET A 347 5.20 25.16 4.50
CA MET A 347 4.35 23.98 4.69
C MET A 347 5.12 22.73 4.29
N LEU A 348 5.18 21.74 5.20
CA LEU A 348 5.84 20.45 5.00
C LEU A 348 4.81 19.31 5.14
N GLY A 349 5.01 18.22 4.40
CA GLY A 349 4.12 17.06 4.39
C GLY A 349 4.85 15.74 4.24
N THR A 350 4.07 14.66 4.28
CA THR A 350 4.48 13.29 3.97
C THR A 350 3.87 12.88 2.61
N SER A 351 4.11 11.65 2.16
CA SER A 351 3.52 11.11 0.93
C SER A 351 1.99 11.03 1.00
N LEU A 352 1.37 11.24 2.16
CA LEU A 352 -0.08 11.44 2.27
C LEU A 352 -0.59 12.66 1.47
N TRP A 353 0.30 13.57 1.09
CA TRP A 353 0.02 14.71 0.21
C TRP A 353 0.05 14.35 -1.28
N ASP A 354 0.52 13.15 -1.66
CA ASP A 354 0.52 12.65 -3.03
C ASP A 354 -0.90 12.23 -3.46
N ALA A 355 -1.78 13.23 -3.53
CA ALA A 355 -3.18 13.10 -3.87
C ALA A 355 -3.60 14.18 -4.87
N ASN A 356 -4.46 13.80 -5.82
CA ASN A 356 -4.88 14.65 -6.94
C ASN A 356 -5.59 15.96 -6.54
N TRP A 357 -6.01 16.16 -5.29
CA TRP A 357 -6.67 17.41 -4.89
C TRP A 357 -5.69 18.43 -4.27
N VAL A 358 -4.50 18.00 -3.85
CA VAL A 358 -3.57 18.85 -3.08
C VAL A 358 -3.08 20.06 -3.89
N HIS A 359 -2.89 19.91 -5.20
CA HIS A 359 -2.51 21.01 -6.08
C HIS A 359 -3.60 22.09 -6.23
N ALA A 360 -4.85 21.77 -5.86
CA ALA A 360 -5.97 22.70 -5.93
C ALA A 360 -6.15 23.54 -4.65
N GLU A 361 -5.39 23.24 -3.58
CA GLU A 361 -5.51 23.91 -2.29
C GLU A 361 -4.51 25.08 -2.16
N PRO A 362 -4.94 26.35 -2.16
CA PRO A 362 -4.05 27.50 -2.13
C PRO A 362 -3.09 27.53 -0.93
N ALA A 363 -3.53 27.04 0.24
CA ALA A 363 -2.70 27.02 1.44
C ALA A 363 -1.51 26.05 1.35
N LEU A 364 -1.57 25.06 0.45
CA LEU A 364 -0.52 24.06 0.27
C LEU A 364 0.41 24.37 -0.91
N LEU A 365 0.07 25.35 -1.76
CA LEU A 365 0.91 25.74 -2.90
C LEU A 365 2.29 26.18 -2.45
N GLY A 366 3.32 25.62 -3.08
CA GLY A 366 4.72 25.85 -2.72
C GLY A 366 5.21 25.07 -1.50
N GLY A 367 4.33 24.34 -0.81
CA GLY A 367 4.68 23.40 0.25
C GLY A 367 5.49 22.21 -0.27
N TRP A 368 6.24 21.56 0.62
CA TRP A 368 7.15 20.46 0.30
C TRP A 368 6.72 19.16 0.99
N PHE A 369 6.87 18.02 0.34
CA PHE A 369 6.66 16.73 0.98
C PHE A 369 7.66 15.70 0.48
N ALA A 370 8.02 14.75 1.34
CA ALA A 370 8.83 13.61 0.94
C ALA A 370 7.93 12.51 0.36
N ALA A 371 8.34 11.93 -0.77
CA ALA A 371 7.66 10.80 -1.38
C ALA A 371 8.63 10.01 -2.28
N PRO A 372 8.33 8.74 -2.59
CA PRO A 372 9.05 8.02 -3.63
C PRO A 372 8.93 8.77 -4.98
N SER A 373 9.96 8.71 -5.83
CA SER A 373 9.99 9.51 -7.06
C SER A 373 8.86 9.14 -8.03
N ALA A 374 8.18 10.15 -8.57
CA ALA A 374 7.03 9.98 -9.46
C ALA A 374 7.40 9.47 -10.87
N LYS A 375 8.69 9.50 -11.23
CA LYS A 375 9.14 9.26 -12.62
C LYS A 375 8.66 7.94 -13.20
N ASN A 376 8.66 6.87 -12.40
CA ASN A 376 8.27 5.53 -12.84
C ASN A 376 6.83 5.16 -12.47
N LYS A 377 6.12 6.02 -11.72
CA LYS A 377 4.76 5.80 -11.22
C LYS A 377 3.70 6.08 -12.30
N THR A 378 3.93 7.09 -13.15
CA THR A 378 2.97 7.52 -14.18
C THR A 378 2.61 6.40 -15.14
N ASP A 379 3.60 5.66 -15.63
CA ASP A 379 3.39 4.55 -16.56
C ASP A 379 2.55 3.43 -15.93
N PHE A 380 2.85 3.08 -14.67
CA PHE A 380 2.07 2.09 -13.92
C PHE A 380 0.61 2.54 -13.74
N VAL A 381 0.37 3.81 -13.37
CA VAL A 381 -0.99 4.34 -13.20
C VAL A 381 -1.76 4.29 -14.52
N GLN A 382 -1.11 4.60 -15.65
CA GLN A 382 -1.74 4.52 -16.97
C GLN A 382 -2.04 3.07 -17.37
N GLN A 383 -1.10 2.16 -17.20
CA GLN A 383 -1.26 0.72 -17.48
C GLN A 383 -2.39 0.12 -16.63
N PHE A 384 -2.40 0.43 -15.32
CA PHE A 384 -3.43 -0.03 -14.41
C PHE A 384 -4.81 0.50 -14.80
N LYS A 385 -4.91 1.80 -15.12
CA LYS A 385 -6.17 2.41 -15.56
C LYS A 385 -6.66 1.82 -16.89
N ALA A 386 -5.74 1.49 -17.81
CA ALA A 386 -6.09 0.83 -19.06
C ALA A 386 -6.64 -0.58 -18.84
N ALA A 387 -6.08 -1.33 -17.88
CA ALA A 387 -6.52 -2.70 -17.57
C ALA A 387 -7.82 -2.77 -16.74
N TYR A 388 -8.00 -1.86 -15.77
CA TYR A 388 -9.08 -1.96 -14.77
C TYR A 388 -10.08 -0.79 -14.78
N GLY A 389 -9.86 0.25 -15.60
CA GLY A 389 -10.81 1.34 -15.81
C GLY A 389 -10.79 2.46 -14.77
N HIS A 390 -9.98 2.37 -13.71
CA HIS A 390 -9.81 3.40 -12.69
C HIS A 390 -8.34 3.51 -12.24
N ALA A 391 -8.01 4.57 -11.49
CA ALA A 391 -6.67 4.71 -10.92
C ALA A 391 -6.44 3.67 -9.80
N PRO A 392 -5.21 3.15 -9.64
CA PRO A 392 -4.89 2.20 -8.59
C PRO A 392 -4.89 2.84 -7.20
N HIS A 393 -5.14 2.03 -6.17
CA HIS A 393 -4.81 2.41 -4.80
C HIS A 393 -3.30 2.69 -4.65
N PRO A 394 -2.85 3.68 -3.83
CA PRO A 394 -1.43 4.00 -3.68
C PRO A 394 -0.53 2.82 -3.26
N LEU A 395 -1.08 1.89 -2.47
CA LEU A 395 -0.37 0.67 -2.05
C LEU A 395 -0.23 -0.39 -3.17
N ALA A 396 -0.98 -0.28 -4.26
CA ALA A 396 -0.95 -1.26 -5.34
C ALA A 396 0.43 -1.33 -6.03
N THR A 397 1.15 -0.20 -6.10
CA THR A 397 2.51 -0.16 -6.61
C THR A 397 3.47 -1.02 -5.78
N LEU A 398 3.26 -1.14 -4.47
CA LEU A 398 4.07 -2.04 -3.64
C LEU A 398 3.89 -3.50 -4.06
N ALA A 399 2.66 -3.91 -4.39
CA ALA A 399 2.39 -5.25 -4.93
C ALA A 399 3.13 -5.48 -6.24
N TYR A 400 3.01 -4.52 -7.16
CA TYR A 400 3.68 -4.60 -8.46
C TYR A 400 5.20 -4.76 -8.29
N ASP A 401 5.81 -3.92 -7.46
CA ASP A 401 7.26 -3.95 -7.18
C ASP A 401 7.70 -5.24 -6.50
N SER A 402 6.90 -5.76 -5.55
CA SER A 402 7.22 -7.00 -4.82
C SER A 402 7.15 -8.23 -5.72
N ILE A 403 6.16 -8.27 -6.61
CA ILE A 403 5.98 -9.37 -7.57
C ILE A 403 7.04 -9.30 -8.67
N ALA A 404 7.39 -8.10 -9.13
CA ALA A 404 8.50 -7.91 -10.04
C ALA A 404 9.82 -8.40 -9.41
N LEU A 405 10.10 -8.01 -8.16
CA LEU A 405 11.28 -8.49 -7.43
C LEU A 405 11.30 -10.02 -7.32
N SER A 406 10.21 -10.64 -6.86
CA SER A 406 10.17 -12.09 -6.69
C SER A 406 10.30 -12.84 -8.03
N ALA A 407 9.73 -12.30 -9.11
CA ALA A 407 9.82 -12.88 -10.44
C ALA A 407 11.22 -12.73 -11.06
N VAL A 408 11.93 -11.63 -10.77
CA VAL A 408 13.33 -11.44 -11.19
C VAL A 408 14.25 -12.42 -10.47
N LEU A 409 14.12 -12.52 -9.14
CA LEU A 409 14.90 -13.48 -8.34
C LEU A 409 14.58 -14.95 -8.67
N ALA A 410 13.38 -15.23 -9.20
CA ALA A 410 13.03 -16.57 -9.70
C ALA A 410 13.77 -16.97 -10.99
N LYS A 411 14.34 -16.01 -11.73
CA LYS A 411 14.96 -16.26 -13.05
C LYS A 411 16.48 -16.46 -12.97
N GLU A 412 17.14 -16.11 -11.88
CA GLU A 412 18.59 -16.25 -11.76
C GLU A 412 19.01 -17.73 -11.63
N ASN A 413 19.86 -18.20 -12.55
CA ASN A 413 20.66 -19.43 -12.49
C ASN A 413 19.97 -20.80 -12.25
N GLY A 414 18.64 -20.89 -12.33
CA GLY A 414 17.90 -22.16 -12.47
C GLY A 414 17.10 -22.60 -11.25
N GLU A 415 17.33 -21.99 -10.09
CA GLU A 415 16.51 -22.12 -8.87
C GLU A 415 16.25 -20.73 -8.27
N ALA A 416 15.03 -20.47 -7.83
CA ALA A 416 14.70 -19.20 -7.20
C ALA A 416 15.40 -19.04 -5.85
N ASP A 417 16.14 -17.96 -5.67
CA ASP A 417 16.77 -17.63 -4.40
C ASP A 417 16.04 -16.47 -3.71
N TYR A 418 15.31 -16.82 -2.64
CA TYR A 418 14.65 -15.87 -1.75
C TYR A 418 15.29 -15.86 -0.36
N SER A 419 16.56 -16.27 -0.27
CA SER A 419 17.34 -16.20 0.96
C SER A 419 17.41 -14.76 1.46
N ARG A 420 17.63 -14.63 2.77
CA ARG A 420 17.81 -13.33 3.40
C ARG A 420 19.02 -12.58 2.81
N GLU A 421 20.09 -13.30 2.47
CA GLU A 421 21.29 -12.70 1.84
C GLU A 421 20.90 -11.99 0.55
N THR A 422 20.24 -12.69 -0.37
CA THR A 422 19.79 -12.14 -1.66
C THR A 422 18.75 -11.05 -1.51
N LEU A 423 17.78 -11.20 -0.60
CA LEU A 423 16.78 -10.16 -0.33
C LEU A 423 17.38 -8.88 0.28
N THR A 424 18.54 -8.96 0.92
CA THR A 424 19.20 -7.84 1.61
C THR A 424 20.40 -7.29 0.87
N ASP A 425 20.43 -7.43 -0.46
CA ASP A 425 21.47 -6.85 -1.30
C ASP A 425 21.66 -5.34 -0.96
N PRO A 426 22.86 -4.92 -0.53
CA PRO A 426 23.12 -3.54 -0.14
C PRO A 426 22.99 -2.54 -1.31
N ALA A 427 23.12 -2.98 -2.56
CA ALA A 427 22.86 -2.18 -3.75
C ALA A 427 21.37 -1.91 -3.95
N GLY A 428 20.52 -2.78 -3.38
CA GLY A 428 19.07 -2.69 -3.45
C GLY A 428 18.49 -3.04 -4.81
N PHE A 429 17.24 -2.65 -4.99
CA PHE A 429 16.41 -2.97 -6.14
C PHE A 429 15.75 -1.71 -6.70
N LEU A 430 15.35 -1.78 -7.97
CA LEU A 430 14.63 -0.70 -8.64
C LEU A 430 13.16 -1.09 -8.84
N GLY A 431 12.25 -0.33 -8.25
CA GLY A 431 10.80 -0.45 -8.46
C GLY A 431 10.18 0.74 -9.19
N ARG A 432 8.87 0.69 -9.37
CA ARG A 432 8.03 1.78 -9.89
C ARG A 432 7.97 2.97 -8.92
N ASN A 433 8.16 2.72 -7.63
CA ASN A 433 8.35 3.78 -6.62
C ASN A 433 9.82 4.19 -6.45
N GLY A 434 10.71 3.87 -7.39
CA GLY A 434 12.14 4.18 -7.28
C GLY A 434 12.93 3.09 -6.55
N ILE A 435 14.15 3.42 -6.14
CA ILE A 435 15.04 2.43 -5.50
C ILE A 435 14.57 2.09 -4.09
N PHE A 436 14.74 0.83 -3.70
CA PHE A 436 14.53 0.36 -2.33
C PHE A 436 15.53 -0.75 -2.00
N ARG A 437 15.94 -0.86 -0.74
CA ARG A 437 16.71 -2.01 -0.25
C ARG A 437 16.07 -2.56 1.01
N LEU A 438 16.29 -3.83 1.29
CA LEU A 438 15.84 -4.45 2.53
C LEU A 438 17.04 -4.64 3.44
N HIS A 439 16.89 -4.27 4.70
CA HIS A 439 17.95 -4.47 5.69
C HIS A 439 17.83 -5.84 6.37
N PRO A 440 18.95 -6.41 6.88
CA PRO A 440 18.93 -7.67 7.63
C PRO A 440 18.01 -7.70 8.85
N TRP A 441 17.62 -6.55 9.39
CA TRP A 441 16.66 -6.46 10.49
C TRP A 441 15.20 -6.34 10.03
N GLY A 442 14.91 -6.56 8.75
CA GLY A 442 13.55 -6.67 8.22
C GLY A 442 12.89 -5.34 7.84
N LEU A 443 13.62 -4.22 7.79
CA LEU A 443 13.06 -2.93 7.39
C LEU A 443 13.51 -2.56 5.98
N ALA A 444 12.58 -2.09 5.16
CA ALA A 444 12.93 -1.43 3.91
C ALA A 444 13.53 -0.04 4.15
N GLU A 445 14.44 0.34 3.26
CA GLU A 445 14.87 1.72 3.05
C GLU A 445 14.52 2.12 1.62
N ARG A 446 13.97 3.32 1.43
CA ARG A 446 13.55 3.81 0.11
C ARG A 446 14.24 5.10 -0.29
N GLY A 447 14.52 5.22 -1.59
CA GLY A 447 14.96 6.48 -2.17
C GLY A 447 13.80 7.47 -2.22
N LEU A 448 13.84 8.50 -1.36
CA LEU A 448 12.82 9.53 -1.29
C LEU A 448 13.28 10.84 -1.96
N ALA A 449 12.42 11.37 -2.82
CA ALA A 449 12.53 12.71 -3.37
C ALA A 449 11.85 13.72 -2.44
N VAL A 450 12.16 15.01 -2.63
CA VAL A 450 11.35 16.11 -2.11
C VAL A 450 10.59 16.72 -3.27
N MET A 451 9.27 16.71 -3.12
CA MET A 451 8.31 17.23 -4.08
C MET A 451 7.80 18.58 -3.59
N GLN A 452 7.59 19.52 -4.51
CA GLN A 452 6.93 20.79 -4.27
C GLN A 452 5.54 20.81 -4.90
N VAL A 453 4.54 21.22 -4.14
CA VAL A 453 3.17 21.42 -4.64
C VAL A 453 3.14 22.60 -5.61
N GLN A 454 2.78 22.33 -6.87
CA GLN A 454 2.48 23.34 -7.89
C GLN A 454 0.97 23.40 -8.13
N SER A 455 0.52 24.37 -8.92
CA SER A 455 -0.92 24.58 -9.20
C SER A 455 -1.58 23.48 -10.05
N LYS A 456 -0.79 22.59 -10.66
CA LYS A 456 -1.30 21.52 -11.55
C LYS A 456 -0.75 20.13 -11.26
N ASP A 457 0.39 20.05 -10.57
CA ASP A 457 1.14 18.81 -10.38
C ASP A 457 2.14 18.98 -9.23
N PHE A 458 2.99 17.98 -9.02
CA PHE A 458 4.12 18.04 -8.11
C PHE A 458 5.43 18.17 -8.86
N ARG A 459 6.26 19.15 -8.48
CA ARG A 459 7.60 19.31 -9.05
C ARG A 459 8.62 18.69 -8.12
N GLU A 460 9.43 17.77 -8.63
CA GLU A 460 10.62 17.30 -7.91
C GLU A 460 11.62 18.46 -7.77
N ILE A 461 11.97 18.82 -6.52
CA ILE A 461 12.92 19.89 -6.20
C ILE A 461 14.19 19.37 -5.54
N SER A 462 14.16 18.15 -5.02
CA SER A 462 15.34 17.41 -4.59
C SER A 462 15.15 15.96 -5.02
N PRO A 463 15.97 15.43 -5.94
CA PRO A 463 15.77 14.10 -6.47
C PRO A 463 15.92 13.02 -5.40
N ALA A 464 15.27 11.89 -5.62
CA ALA A 464 15.58 10.66 -4.89
C ALA A 464 17.02 10.22 -5.23
N PRO A 465 17.74 9.55 -4.30
CA PRO A 465 19.00 8.92 -4.64
C PRO A 465 18.81 7.88 -5.75
N ASN A 466 19.80 7.76 -6.64
CA ASN A 466 19.82 6.75 -7.71
C ASN A 466 20.52 5.45 -7.29
N SER A 467 21.21 5.45 -6.14
CA SER A 467 21.87 4.29 -5.54
C SER A 467 21.92 4.41 -4.02
N PHE A 468 22.04 3.26 -3.33
CA PHE A 468 22.32 3.23 -1.89
C PHE A 468 23.81 3.25 -1.55
N ALA A 469 24.69 3.19 -2.55
CA ALA A 469 26.11 3.41 -2.36
C ALA A 469 26.36 4.87 -1.91
N PRO A 470 27.24 5.11 -0.93
CA PRO A 470 27.62 6.46 -0.56
C PRO A 470 28.23 7.15 -1.78
N ALA A 471 27.85 8.40 -2.03
CA ALA A 471 28.49 9.23 -3.05
C ALA A 471 29.98 9.37 -2.67
N ILE A 472 30.85 8.70 -3.41
CA ILE A 472 32.29 8.89 -3.27
C ILE A 472 32.57 10.28 -3.87
N ASN A 473 32.80 11.26 -3.00
CA ASN A 473 33.22 12.60 -3.39
C ASN A 473 34.74 12.65 -3.57
#